data_AF-A0A3E0L308-F1
#
_entry.id   AF-A0A3E0L308-F1
#
_cell.length_a   1.000
_cell.length_b   1.000
_cell.length_c   1.000
_cell.angle_alpha   90.00
_cell.angle_beta   90.00
_cell.angle_gamma   90.00
#
_symmetry.space_group_name_H-M   'P 1'
#
loop_
_entity.id
_entity.type
_entity.pdbx_description
1 polymer ?
#
loop_
_entity_poly.entity_id
_entity_poly.type
_entity_poly.pdbx_seq_one_letter_code
_entity_poly.pdbx_strand_id
1 'polypeptide(L)'
;MRRFLSFLTSIFLVFLTACGSVTPPQEFAPPGEIVTKALLLQFRHTSDRLSQSLQIDEPSVKIAKINVTSLEPIYVGNLPAYHLQGDYDLTLQLPHQKDTKQHNNFDLYLQRQIEGKTWRLLEEVASQWRSYLVR
;
A
#
# COMPACT_ATOMS: atom_id res chain seq x y z
N MET A 1 49.26 24.66 8.96
CA MET A 1 48.70 23.38 8.45
C MET A 1 47.90 22.60 9.49
N ARG A 2 48.38 22.41 10.74
CA ARG A 2 47.65 21.68 11.81
C ARG A 2 46.25 22.23 12.17
N ARG A 3 46.07 23.56 12.14
CA ARG A 3 44.78 24.23 12.44
C ARG A 3 43.75 24.06 11.32
N PHE A 4 44.17 24.05 10.07
CA PHE A 4 43.28 23.80 8.92
C PHE A 4 42.79 22.34 8.91
N LEU A 5 43.66 21.39 9.30
CA LEU A 5 43.30 19.97 9.38
C LEU A 5 42.28 19.69 10.50
N SER A 6 42.34 20.40 11.63
CA SER A 6 41.34 20.33 12.71
C SER A 6 39.99 20.95 12.32
N PHE A 7 39.98 22.04 11.54
CA PHE A 7 38.73 22.61 11.03
C PHE A 7 38.04 21.68 10.02
N LEU A 8 38.82 21.04 9.14
CA LEU A 8 38.30 20.10 8.14
C LEU A 8 37.69 18.84 8.77
N THR A 9 38.30 18.34 9.86
CA THR A 9 37.79 17.16 10.59
C THR A 9 36.53 17.49 11.41
N SER A 10 36.44 18.69 11.99
CA SER A 10 35.24 19.13 12.72
C SER A 10 34.01 19.30 11.80
N ILE A 11 34.21 19.82 10.57
CA ILE A 11 33.13 19.94 9.57
C ILE A 11 32.64 18.57 9.08
N PHE A 12 33.54 17.58 8.97
CA PHE A 12 33.18 16.23 8.54
C PHE A 12 32.32 15.48 9.57
N LEU A 13 32.54 15.74 10.87
CA LEU A 13 31.76 15.16 11.97
C LEU A 13 30.32 15.67 12.04
N VAL A 14 30.02 16.88 11.55
CA VAL A 14 28.65 17.41 11.50
C VAL A 14 27.81 16.75 10.40
N PHE A 15 28.42 16.22 9.34
CA PHE A 15 27.70 15.50 8.28
C PHE A 15 27.38 14.04 8.62
N LEU A 16 27.94 13.50 9.70
CA LEU A 16 27.71 12.11 10.13
C LEU A 16 26.42 11.92 10.95
N THR A 17 25.69 12.98 11.27
CA THR A 17 24.37 12.89 11.92
C THR A 17 23.23 12.88 10.90
N ALA A 18 23.37 12.11 9.82
CA ALA A 18 22.19 11.67 9.08
C ALA A 18 21.59 10.46 9.82
N CYS A 19 20.90 10.73 10.94
CA CYS A 19 19.87 9.82 11.44
C CYS A 19 18.71 9.84 10.43
N GLY A 20 18.98 9.38 9.21
CA GLY A 20 17.94 9.12 8.23
C GLY A 20 17.14 7.95 8.77
N SER A 21 15.84 8.14 8.96
CA SER A 21 14.90 7.03 9.06
C SER A 21 15.21 6.09 7.90
N VAL A 22 15.73 4.90 8.19
CA VAL A 22 15.94 3.87 7.17
C VAL A 22 14.55 3.63 6.58
N THR A 23 14.32 4.02 5.32
CA THR A 23 13.09 3.71 4.60
C THR A 23 13.29 2.40 3.85
N PRO A 24 12.24 1.58 3.68
CA PRO A 24 12.36 0.37 2.88
C PRO A 24 12.82 0.69 1.45
N PRO A 25 13.66 -0.17 0.83
CA PRO A 25 14.02 -0.01 -0.58
C PRO A 25 12.78 -0.03 -1.47
N GLN A 26 12.70 0.90 -2.42
CA GLN A 26 11.61 0.94 -3.40
C GLN A 26 11.64 -0.27 -4.36
N GLU A 27 12.80 -0.90 -4.52
CA GLU A 27 12.98 -2.14 -5.30
C GLU A 27 12.11 -3.30 -4.81
N PHE A 28 11.67 -3.26 -3.55
CA PHE A 28 10.79 -4.27 -2.96
C PHE A 28 9.32 -3.84 -2.94
N ALA A 29 8.95 -2.80 -3.69
CA ALA A 29 7.56 -2.39 -3.88
C ALA A 29 6.67 -3.54 -4.39
N PRO A 30 5.37 -3.53 -4.06
CA PRO A 30 4.46 -4.57 -4.50
C PRO A 30 4.29 -4.55 -6.02
N PRO A 31 4.32 -5.72 -6.69
CA PRO A 31 4.02 -5.79 -8.11
C PRO A 31 2.54 -5.46 -8.36
N GLY A 32 2.20 -4.98 -9.56
CA GLY A 32 0.84 -4.55 -9.89
C GLY A 32 -0.24 -5.61 -9.69
N GLU A 33 0.11 -6.90 -9.83
CA GLU A 33 -0.81 -8.01 -9.51
C GLU A 33 -1.22 -8.01 -8.03
N ILE A 34 -0.26 -7.77 -7.12
CA ILE A 34 -0.54 -7.70 -5.68
C ILE A 34 -1.41 -6.48 -5.36
N VAL A 35 -1.16 -5.34 -6.00
CA VAL A 35 -2.03 -4.15 -5.88
C VAL A 35 -3.45 -4.48 -6.34
N THR A 36 -3.61 -5.17 -7.49
CA THR A 36 -4.91 -5.60 -8.01
C THR A 36 -5.64 -6.51 -7.03
N LYS A 37 -4.96 -7.54 -6.51
CA LYS A 37 -5.53 -8.49 -5.54
C LYS A 37 -5.92 -7.80 -4.24
N ALA A 38 -5.11 -6.83 -3.78
CA ALA A 38 -5.41 -6.06 -2.59
C ALA A 38 -6.64 -5.15 -2.76
N LEU A 39 -6.78 -4.47 -3.90
CA LEU A 39 -7.98 -3.69 -4.21
C LEU A 39 -9.23 -4.57 -4.27
N LEU A 40 -9.13 -5.75 -4.90
CA LEU A 40 -10.23 -6.73 -4.91
C LEU A 40 -10.60 -7.19 -3.49
N LEU A 41 -9.60 -7.44 -2.63
CA LEU A 41 -9.82 -7.84 -1.24
C LEU A 41 -10.51 -6.72 -0.44
N GLN A 42 -10.03 -5.48 -0.54
CA GLN A 42 -10.64 -4.32 0.12
C GLN A 42 -12.08 -4.09 -0.36
N PHE A 43 -12.32 -4.27 -1.66
CA PHE A 43 -13.67 -4.21 -2.21
C PHE A 43 -14.57 -5.28 -1.61
N ARG A 44 -14.14 -6.56 -1.57
CA ARG A 44 -14.92 -7.65 -0.98
C ARG A 44 -15.27 -7.41 0.48
N HIS A 45 -14.32 -6.93 1.30
CA HIS A 45 -14.61 -6.55 2.68
C HIS A 45 -15.73 -5.51 2.81
N THR A 46 -15.85 -4.62 1.82
CA THR A 46 -16.89 -3.58 1.77
C THR A 46 -18.20 -4.13 1.22
N SER A 47 -18.14 -4.91 0.14
CA SER A 47 -19.30 -5.51 -0.51
C SER A 47 -19.97 -6.58 0.31
N ASP A 48 -19.23 -7.45 1.01
CA ASP A 48 -19.81 -8.48 1.88
C ASP A 48 -20.73 -7.85 2.94
N ARG A 49 -20.28 -6.73 3.53
CA ARG A 49 -21.08 -5.99 4.51
C ARG A 49 -22.34 -5.39 3.89
N LEU A 50 -22.24 -4.84 2.68
CA LEU A 50 -23.37 -4.25 1.96
C LEU A 50 -24.37 -5.32 1.51
N SER A 51 -23.89 -6.41 0.89
CA SER A 51 -24.70 -7.53 0.42
C SER A 51 -25.44 -8.21 1.57
N GLN A 52 -24.78 -8.41 2.72
CA GLN A 52 -25.44 -8.91 3.93
C GLN A 52 -26.54 -7.96 4.43
N SER A 53 -26.29 -6.65 4.41
CA SER A 53 -27.29 -5.66 4.85
C SER A 53 -28.48 -5.54 3.89
N LEU A 54 -28.27 -5.77 2.60
CA LEU A 54 -29.27 -5.59 1.54
C LEU A 54 -29.92 -6.91 1.09
N GLN A 55 -29.44 -8.05 1.59
CA GLN A 55 -29.86 -9.40 1.18
C GLN A 55 -29.79 -9.62 -0.35
N ILE A 56 -28.74 -9.09 -0.97
CA ILE A 56 -28.48 -9.25 -2.40
C ILE A 56 -27.28 -10.16 -2.64
N ASP A 57 -27.27 -10.85 -3.78
CA ASP A 57 -26.12 -11.63 -4.22
C ASP A 57 -24.87 -10.74 -4.36
N GLU A 58 -23.69 -11.31 -4.07
CA GLU A 58 -22.42 -10.61 -4.21
C GLU A 58 -22.13 -10.32 -5.70
N PRO A 59 -21.93 -9.05 -6.10
CA PRO A 59 -21.67 -8.73 -7.50
C PRO A 59 -20.27 -9.19 -7.93
N SER A 60 -20.15 -9.67 -9.16
CA SER A 60 -18.82 -9.95 -9.75
C SER A 60 -18.10 -8.65 -10.07
N VAL A 61 -16.81 -8.58 -9.74
CA VAL A 61 -16.02 -7.33 -9.78
C VAL A 61 -14.80 -7.50 -10.67
N LYS A 62 -14.56 -6.51 -11.52
CA LYS A 62 -13.35 -6.39 -12.32
C LYS A 62 -12.69 -5.03 -12.09
N ILE A 63 -11.39 -5.06 -11.82
CA ILE A 63 -10.52 -3.89 -11.68
C ILE A 63 -9.64 -3.80 -12.91
N ALA A 64 -9.48 -2.59 -13.46
CA ALA A 64 -8.65 -2.32 -14.62
C ALA A 64 -7.96 -0.95 -14.50
N LYS A 65 -6.97 -0.71 -15.36
CA LYS A 65 -6.23 0.57 -15.47
C LYS A 65 -5.79 1.15 -14.12
N ILE A 66 -5.13 0.33 -13.31
CA ILE A 66 -4.58 0.80 -12.05
C ILE A 66 -3.43 1.75 -12.36
N ASN A 67 -3.54 2.98 -11.87
CA ASN A 67 -2.52 4.01 -11.97
C ASN A 67 -2.07 4.38 -10.55
N VAL A 68 -0.82 4.09 -10.22
CA VAL A 68 -0.22 4.45 -8.92
C VAL A 68 0.39 5.84 -9.05
N THR A 69 -0.13 6.81 -8.31
CA THR A 69 0.34 8.21 -8.35
C THR A 69 1.31 8.52 -7.20
N SER A 70 1.22 7.79 -6.09
CA SER A 70 2.12 7.92 -4.95
C SER A 70 2.50 6.55 -4.40
N LEU A 71 3.77 6.42 -3.98
CA LEU A 71 4.32 5.24 -3.33
C LEU A 71 5.27 5.71 -2.23
N GLU A 72 4.86 5.54 -0.98
CA GLU A 72 5.63 5.89 0.19
C GLU A 72 6.08 4.63 0.94
N PRO A 73 7.39 4.34 1.01
CA PRO A 73 7.92 3.26 1.82
C PRO A 73 7.90 3.62 3.31
N ILE A 74 7.27 2.77 4.13
CA ILE A 74 7.14 2.95 5.59
C ILE A 74 7.47 1.64 6.33
N TYR A 75 7.64 1.71 7.65
CA TYR A 75 7.73 0.51 8.49
C TYR A 75 6.50 0.39 9.37
N VAL A 76 5.92 -0.82 9.40
CA VAL A 76 4.85 -1.17 10.34
C VAL A 76 5.30 -2.41 11.11
N GLY A 77 5.48 -2.28 12.43
CA GLY A 77 5.90 -3.40 13.28
C GLY A 77 7.23 -4.03 12.86
N ASN A 78 8.21 -3.22 12.47
CA ASN A 78 9.54 -3.62 11.94
C ASN A 78 9.52 -4.36 10.59
N LEU A 79 8.37 -4.45 9.92
CA LEU A 79 8.27 -4.99 8.57
C LEU A 79 8.12 -3.86 7.55
N PRO A 80 8.75 -4.00 6.37
CA PRO A 80 8.59 -3.03 5.30
C PRO A 80 7.15 -3.04 4.79
N ALA A 81 6.57 -1.86 4.72
CA ALA A 81 5.26 -1.61 4.16
C ALA A 81 5.31 -0.46 3.16
N TYR A 82 4.35 -0.43 2.26
CA TYR A 82 4.25 0.57 1.21
C TYR A 82 2.85 1.15 1.26
N HIS A 83 2.76 2.46 1.42
CA HIS A 83 1.53 3.21 1.26
C HIS A 83 1.42 3.62 -0.22
N LEU A 84 0.38 3.16 -0.88
CA LEU A 84 0.13 3.42 -2.30
C LEU A 84 -1.17 4.19 -2.43
N GLN A 85 -1.13 5.24 -3.26
CA GLN A 85 -2.30 6.00 -3.65
C GLN A 85 -2.36 6.11 -5.16
N GLY A 86 -3.57 6.27 -5.68
CA GLY A 86 -3.78 6.32 -7.12
C GLY A 86 -5.24 6.20 -7.50
N ASP A 87 -5.47 5.74 -8.72
CA ASP A 87 -6.80 5.55 -9.28
C ASP A 87 -6.94 4.25 -10.11
N TYR A 88 -8.18 3.80 -10.29
CA TYR A 88 -8.51 2.60 -11.07
C TYR A 88 -9.92 2.64 -11.68
N ASP A 89 -10.11 1.88 -12.75
CA ASP A 89 -11.43 1.61 -13.32
C ASP A 89 -12.06 0.39 -12.61
N LEU A 90 -13.27 0.57 -12.08
CA LEU A 90 -14.08 -0.45 -11.43
C LEU A 90 -15.23 -0.84 -12.34
N THR A 91 -15.42 -2.13 -12.55
CA THR A 91 -16.60 -2.67 -13.23
C THR A 91 -17.33 -3.63 -12.29
N LEU A 92 -18.60 -3.33 -12.03
CA LEU A 92 -19.52 -4.19 -11.30
C LEU A 92 -20.41 -4.93 -12.29
N GLN A 93 -20.43 -6.25 -12.19
CA GLN A 93 -21.30 -7.14 -12.94
C GLN A 93 -22.41 -7.63 -12.01
N LEU A 94 -23.58 -7.03 -12.16
CA LEU A 94 -24.82 -7.44 -11.49
C LEU A 94 -25.59 -8.38 -12.44
N PRO A 95 -26.54 -9.19 -11.93
CA PRO A 95 -27.29 -10.15 -12.75
C PRO A 95 -27.97 -9.54 -13.98
N HIS A 96 -28.44 -8.30 -13.88
CA HIS A 96 -29.22 -7.62 -14.94
C HIS A 96 -28.53 -6.41 -15.56
N GLN A 97 -27.39 -5.97 -15.01
CA GLN A 97 -26.73 -4.76 -15.47
C GLN A 97 -25.23 -4.78 -15.19
N LYS A 98 -24.50 -3.99 -15.98
CA LYS A 98 -23.08 -3.72 -15.77
C LYS A 98 -22.93 -2.24 -15.46
N ASP A 99 -22.30 -1.93 -14.35
CA ASP A 99 -21.91 -0.57 -14.01
C ASP A 99 -20.39 -0.42 -14.11
N THR A 100 -19.91 0.68 -14.66
CA THR A 100 -18.47 0.95 -14.80
C THR A 100 -18.17 2.35 -14.32
N LYS A 101 -17.35 2.44 -13.28
CA LYS A 101 -16.86 3.69 -12.71
C LYS A 101 -15.40 3.85 -13.06
N GLN A 102 -15.04 5.00 -13.61
CA GLN A 102 -13.67 5.30 -14.01
C GLN A 102 -13.00 6.20 -12.97
N HIS A 103 -11.68 6.09 -12.86
CA HIS A 103 -10.85 6.93 -11.98
C HIS A 103 -11.29 6.89 -10.50
N ASN A 104 -11.65 5.72 -9.98
CA ASN A 104 -11.92 5.56 -8.55
C ASN A 104 -10.60 5.66 -7.79
N ASN A 105 -10.52 6.53 -6.80
CA ASN A 105 -9.33 6.65 -5.98
C ASN A 105 -9.13 5.41 -5.10
N PHE A 106 -7.88 5.08 -4.84
CA PHE A 106 -7.52 4.10 -3.81
C PHE A 106 -6.44 4.63 -2.87
N ASP A 107 -6.46 4.09 -1.66
CA ASP A 107 -5.45 4.27 -0.63
C ASP A 107 -5.21 2.88 0.00
N LEU A 108 -3.99 2.38 -0.12
CA LEU A 108 -3.61 1.03 0.27
C LEU A 108 -2.33 1.01 1.07
N TYR A 109 -2.32 0.20 2.13
CA TYR A 109 -1.11 -0.15 2.86
C TYR A 109 -0.78 -1.63 2.61
N LEU A 110 0.37 -1.89 1.98
CA LEU A 110 0.83 -3.24 1.68
C LEU A 110 2.11 -3.58 2.42
N GLN A 111 2.04 -4.54 3.32
CA GLN A 111 3.17 -5.01 4.11
C GLN A 111 3.76 -6.28 3.51
N ARG A 112 5.06 -6.25 3.24
CA ARG A 112 5.82 -7.42 2.80
C ARG A 112 6.26 -8.23 4.01
N GLN A 113 6.04 -9.55 3.96
CA GLN A 113 6.42 -10.45 5.06
C GLN A 113 7.91 -10.82 5.01
N ILE A 114 8.40 -11.42 6.09
CA ILE A 114 9.83 -11.75 6.30
C ILE A 114 10.37 -12.64 5.17
N GLU A 115 9.56 -13.58 4.67
CA GLU A 115 9.93 -14.48 3.57
C GLU A 115 10.05 -13.75 2.23
N GLY A 116 9.58 -12.49 2.15
CA GLY A 116 9.69 -11.62 0.99
C GLY A 116 8.78 -11.99 -0.19
N LYS A 117 7.96 -13.03 -0.05
CA LYS A 117 7.11 -13.59 -1.11
C LYS A 117 5.63 -13.30 -0.93
N THR A 118 5.21 -13.06 0.30
CA THR A 118 3.80 -12.83 0.64
C THR A 118 3.57 -11.40 1.07
N TRP A 119 2.35 -10.95 0.78
CA TRP A 119 1.90 -9.58 1.02
C TRP A 119 0.66 -9.60 1.90
N ARG A 120 0.56 -8.60 2.76
CA ARG A 120 -0.61 -8.39 3.60
C ARG A 120 -1.16 -6.99 3.38
N LEU A 121 -2.47 -6.90 3.18
CA LEU A 121 -3.21 -5.65 3.20
C LEU A 121 -3.34 -5.21 4.66
N LEU A 122 -2.94 -3.99 4.95
CA LEU A 122 -3.15 -3.37 6.25
C LEU A 122 -4.34 -2.40 6.17
N GLU A 123 -5.24 -2.49 7.15
CA GLU A 123 -6.33 -1.54 7.34
C GLU A 123 -6.19 -0.93 8.74
N GLU A 124 -6.17 0.40 8.83
CA GLU A 124 -6.15 1.09 10.13
C GLU A 124 -7.57 1.15 10.70
N VAL A 125 -7.78 0.56 11.88
CA VAL A 125 -9.05 0.61 12.59
C VAL A 125 -8.79 1.01 14.03
N ALA A 126 -9.30 2.17 14.45
CA ALA A 126 -9.12 2.71 15.81
C ALA A 126 -7.63 2.76 16.24
N SER A 127 -6.77 3.27 15.34
CA SER A 127 -5.31 3.37 15.55
C SER A 127 -4.60 2.02 15.71
N GLN A 128 -5.23 0.93 15.27
CA GLN A 128 -4.65 -0.40 15.24
C GLN A 128 -4.66 -0.97 13.81
N TRP A 129 -3.57 -1.60 13.42
CA TRP A 129 -3.47 -2.26 12.12
C TRP A 129 -4.14 -3.62 12.16
N ARG A 130 -5.16 -3.80 11.31
CA ARG A 130 -5.67 -5.11 10.92
C ARG A 130 -4.94 -5.56 9.68
N SER A 131 -4.63 -6.85 9.62
CA SER A 131 -3.75 -7.39 8.59
C SER A 131 -4.37 -8.60 7.91
N TYR A 132 -4.55 -8.54 6.59
CA TYR A 132 -5.22 -9.56 5.79
C TYR A 132 -4.28 -10.09 4.71
N LEU A 133 -4.27 -11.41 4.51
CA LEU A 133 -3.42 -12.03 3.50
C LEU A 133 -3.94 -11.71 2.09
N VAL A 134 -3.06 -11.21 1.23
CA VAL A 134 -3.33 -11.07 -0.21
C VAL A 134 -3.01 -12.40 -0.88
N ARG A 135 -4.01 -13.07 -1.46
CA ARG A 135 -3.87 -14.36 -2.17
C ARG A 135 -3.89 -14.16 -3.68
#